data_AF-A0A7Y2JVU7-F1
#
_entry.id   AF-A0A7Y2JVU7-F1
#
_cell.length_a   1.000
_cell.length_b   1.000
_cell.length_c   1.000
_cell.angle_alpha   90.00
_cell.angle_beta   90.00
_cell.angle_gamma   90.00
#
_symmetry.space_group_name_H-M   'P 1'
#
loop_
_entity.id
_entity.type
_entity.pdbx_description
1 polymer ?
#
loop_
_entity_poly.entity_id
_entity_poly.type
_entity_poly.pdbx_seq_one_letter_code
_entity_poly.pdbx_strand_id
1 'polypeptide(L)'
;MARLPAWFSEGLATWASSGGGRGNAHEPNVLVGIRHGRHFEPADAQSFWRPYLVLPERMAFSTYYSQARLFVAFMHDRDPGAFRQLLASLGRRDSFAGAVQAAYNRPVAALWQEFLASIG
;
A
#
# COMPACT_ATOMS: atom_id res chain seq x y z
N MET A 1 -5.59 8.63 17.91
CA MET A 1 -5.10 7.58 17.01
C MET A 1 -4.76 8.25 15.68
N ALA A 2 -3.54 8.09 15.18
CA ALA A 2 -3.26 8.48 13.81
C ALA A 2 -4.12 7.61 12.89
N ARG A 3 -4.88 8.25 11.98
CA ARG A 3 -5.76 7.54 11.05
C ARG A 3 -4.90 6.94 9.93
N LEU A 4 -4.93 5.63 9.81
CA LEU A 4 -4.26 4.93 8.72
C LEU A 4 -4.94 5.26 7.39
N PRO A 5 -4.17 5.40 6.29
CA PRO A 5 -4.76 5.42 4.95
C PRO A 5 -5.56 4.14 4.70
N ALA A 6 -6.73 4.27 4.08
CA ALA A 6 -7.62 3.14 3.81
C ALA A 6 -6.94 2.05 2.97
N TRP A 7 -6.12 2.44 1.99
CA TRP A 7 -5.35 1.48 1.19
C TRP A 7 -4.44 0.62 2.08
N PHE A 8 -3.79 1.22 3.08
CA PHE A 8 -2.83 0.49 3.92
C PHE A 8 -3.54 -0.46 4.87
N SER A 9 -4.61 -0.01 5.54
CA SER A 9 -5.36 -0.89 6.45
C SER A 9 -5.98 -2.07 5.72
N GLU A 10 -6.60 -1.83 4.58
CA GLU A 10 -7.27 -2.85 3.77
C GLU A 10 -6.26 -3.78 3.08
N GLY A 11 -5.19 -3.20 2.53
CA GLY A 11 -4.10 -3.95 1.92
C GLY A 11 -3.38 -4.84 2.93
N LEU A 12 -3.13 -4.35 4.15
CA LEU A 12 -2.51 -5.11 5.23
C LEU A 12 -3.42 -6.24 5.73
N ALA A 13 -4.71 -5.96 5.92
CA ALA A 13 -5.68 -6.99 6.30
C ALA A 13 -5.74 -8.10 5.25
N THR A 14 -5.87 -7.72 3.97
CA THR A 14 -5.92 -8.69 2.86
C THR A 14 -4.63 -9.49 2.72
N TRP A 15 -3.46 -8.84 2.86
CA TRP A 15 -2.16 -9.50 2.84
C TRP A 15 -1.99 -10.50 4.00
N ALA A 16 -2.36 -10.10 5.22
CA ALA A 16 -2.29 -10.94 6.40
C ALA A 16 -3.24 -12.15 6.31
N SER A 17 -4.48 -11.94 5.88
CA SER A 17 -5.47 -13.00 5.66
C SER A 17 -5.05 -14.01 4.56
N SER A 18 -4.21 -13.57 3.61
CA SER A 18 -3.65 -14.42 2.56
C SER A 18 -2.37 -15.18 2.98
N GLY A 19 -2.07 -15.23 4.29
CA GLY A 19 -0.89 -15.93 4.81
C GLY A 19 0.41 -15.13 4.79
N GLY A 20 0.33 -13.79 4.78
CA GLY A 20 1.49 -12.91 4.96
C GLY A 20 2.56 -13.04 3.87
N GLY A 21 2.12 -13.16 2.61
CA GLY A 21 3.03 -13.27 1.46
C GLY A 21 3.37 -14.71 1.02
N ARG A 22 2.89 -15.75 1.72
CA ARG A 22 3.11 -17.16 1.31
C ARG A 22 2.31 -17.64 0.10
N GLY A 23 1.50 -16.78 -0.50
CA GLY A 23 0.74 -17.07 -1.70
C GLY A 23 0.74 -15.86 -2.63
N ASN A 24 1.87 -15.59 -3.28
CA ASN A 24 1.93 -14.64 -4.40
C ASN A 24 1.26 -15.26 -5.63
N ALA A 25 -0.06 -15.48 -5.55
CA ALA A 25 -0.89 -15.39 -6.73
C ALA A 25 -0.86 -13.90 -7.12
N HIS A 26 0.14 -13.54 -7.94
CA HIS A 26 0.07 -12.34 -8.74
C HIS A 26 -1.25 -12.41 -9.48
N GLU A 27 -2.17 -11.49 -9.20
CA GLU A 27 -3.36 -11.32 -10.01
C GLU A 27 -2.88 -10.66 -11.31
N PRO A 28 -2.64 -11.43 -12.40
CA PRO A 28 -1.88 -10.92 -13.55
C PRO A 28 -2.61 -9.75 -14.20
N ASN A 29 -3.95 -9.80 -14.17
CA ASN A 29 -4.84 -8.76 -14.64
C ASN A 29 -4.70 -7.44 -13.85
N VAL A 30 -4.40 -7.51 -12.56
CA VAL A 30 -4.20 -6.31 -11.71
C VAL A 30 -2.86 -5.66 -12.04
N LEU A 31 -1.79 -6.45 -12.19
CA LEU A 31 -0.47 -5.94 -12.60
C LEU A 31 -0.51 -5.30 -14.00
N VAL A 32 -1.19 -5.94 -14.96
CA VAL A 32 -1.44 -5.37 -16.29
C VAL A 32 -2.24 -4.06 -16.18
N GLY A 33 -3.25 -4.02 -15.30
CA GLY A 33 -3.98 -2.79 -14.98
C GLY A 33 -3.05 -1.65 -14.54
N ILE A 34 -2.19 -1.92 -13.56
CA ILE A 34 -1.23 -0.93 -13.04
C ILE A 34 -0.27 -0.46 -14.14
N ARG A 35 0.28 -1.37 -14.95
CA ARG A 35 1.17 -1.02 -16.08
C ARG A 35 0.54 -0.09 -17.11
N HIS A 36 -0.78 -0.17 -17.30
CA HIS A 36 -1.54 0.71 -18.20
C HIS A 36 -2.06 1.99 -17.52
N GLY A 37 -1.53 2.37 -16.35
CA GLY A 37 -1.95 3.56 -15.62
C GLY A 37 -3.31 3.43 -14.93
N ARG A 38 -3.90 2.22 -14.87
CA ARG A 38 -5.13 1.96 -14.12
C ARG A 38 -4.78 1.57 -12.69
N HIS A 39 -4.19 2.51 -11.95
CA HIS A 39 -3.84 2.31 -10.54
C HIS A 39 -4.30 3.47 -9.66
N PHE A 40 -4.42 3.21 -8.36
CA PHE A 40 -4.60 4.26 -7.38
C PHE A 40 -3.27 5.00 -7.12
N GLU A 41 -3.34 6.13 -6.42
CA GLU A 41 -2.18 6.82 -5.88
C GLU A 41 -2.19 6.69 -4.35
N PRO A 42 -1.16 6.09 -3.72
CA PRO A 42 -1.14 5.91 -2.28
C PRO A 42 -0.91 7.25 -1.59
N ALA A 43 -1.97 7.77 -0.97
CA ALA A 43 -1.88 8.91 -0.09
C ALA A 43 -1.15 8.54 1.22
N ASP A 44 -0.33 9.46 1.71
CA ASP A 44 0.44 9.38 2.95
C ASP A 44 -0.39 9.79 4.19
N ALA A 45 -1.55 10.42 3.96
CA ALA A 45 -2.55 10.75 4.97
C ALA A 45 -3.97 10.38 4.53
N GLN A 46 -4.86 10.16 5.49
CA GLN A 46 -6.29 10.04 5.22
C GLN A 46 -6.82 11.44 4.83
N SER A 47 -7.20 11.63 3.57
CA SER A 47 -7.65 12.94 3.09
C SER A 47 -9.03 13.29 3.67
N PHE A 48 -9.10 14.30 4.54
CA PHE A 48 -10.36 14.77 5.15
C PHE A 48 -11.35 15.30 4.10
N TRP A 49 -10.84 15.83 2.99
CA TRP A 49 -11.62 16.44 1.90
C TRP A 49 -11.99 15.45 0.79
N ARG A 50 -11.39 14.25 0.81
CA ARG A 50 -11.68 13.14 -0.10
C ARG A 50 -11.71 11.84 0.71
N PRO A 51 -12.72 11.64 1.56
CA PRO A 51 -12.90 10.38 2.28
C PRO A 51 -13.17 9.21 1.33
N TYR A 52 -13.60 9.51 0.10
CA TYR A 52 -13.80 8.56 -0.97
C TYR A 52 -12.54 8.47 -1.83
N LEU A 53 -12.07 7.24 -2.02
CA LEU A 53 -11.12 6.89 -3.08
C LEU A 53 -11.48 7.66 -4.35
N VAL A 54 -10.55 8.44 -4.90
CA VAL A 54 -10.64 8.77 -6.32
C VAL A 54 -10.12 7.56 -7.06
N LEU A 55 -11.01 6.58 -7.24
CA LEU A 55 -10.81 5.50 -8.18
C LEU A 55 -10.75 6.12 -9.58
N PRO A 56 -9.80 5.71 -10.44
CA PRO A 56 -9.93 5.96 -11.87
C PRO A 56 -11.34 5.53 -12.33
N GLU A 57 -11.93 6.28 -13.25
CA GLU A 57 -13.25 5.95 -13.80
C GLU A 57 -13.31 4.45 -14.15
N ARG A 58 -14.26 3.72 -13.55
CA ARG A 58 -14.51 2.27 -13.75
C ARG A 58 -13.55 1.30 -13.03
N MET A 59 -12.70 1.72 -12.10
CA MET A 59 -11.95 0.75 -11.27
C MET A 59 -12.88 0.08 -10.25
N ALA A 60 -12.90 -1.25 -10.22
CA ALA A 60 -13.64 -2.00 -9.21
C ALA A 60 -12.95 -1.92 -7.84
N PHE A 61 -13.73 -1.89 -6.75
CA PHE A 61 -13.19 -1.91 -5.38
C PHE A 61 -12.28 -3.12 -5.13
N SER A 62 -12.61 -4.29 -5.71
CA SER A 62 -11.75 -5.47 -5.65
C SER A 62 -10.38 -5.21 -6.24
N THR A 63 -10.30 -4.55 -7.41
CA THR A 63 -9.04 -4.16 -8.04
C THR A 63 -8.23 -3.22 -7.15
N TYR A 64 -8.86 -2.25 -6.51
CA TYR A 64 -8.19 -1.37 -5.56
C TYR A 64 -7.59 -2.12 -4.37
N TYR A 65 -8.35 -3.03 -3.75
CA TYR A 65 -7.85 -3.83 -2.63
C TYR A 65 -6.71 -4.76 -3.06
N SER A 66 -6.80 -5.34 -4.26
CA SER A 66 -5.71 -6.13 -4.84
C SER A 66 -4.45 -5.29 -5.07
N GLN A 67 -4.57 -4.07 -5.59
CA GLN A 67 -3.42 -3.16 -5.76
C GLN A 67 -2.81 -2.77 -4.41
N ALA A 68 -3.65 -2.45 -3.42
CA ALA A 68 -3.21 -2.11 -2.09
C ALA A 68 -2.49 -3.29 -1.41
N ARG A 69 -3.02 -4.51 -1.55
CA ARG A 69 -2.38 -5.75 -1.09
C ARG A 69 -1.02 -5.96 -1.74
N LEU A 70 -0.93 -5.81 -3.07
CA LEU A 70 0.32 -5.95 -3.81
C LEU A 70 1.36 -4.93 -3.36
N PHE A 71 0.95 -3.70 -3.08
CA PHE A 71 1.87 -2.69 -2.59
C PHE A 71 2.37 -2.98 -1.17
N VAL A 72 1.49 -3.43 -0.27
CA VAL A 72 1.89 -3.86 1.08
C VAL A 72 2.84 -5.06 1.01
N ALA A 73 2.58 -6.02 0.11
CA ALA A 73 3.48 -7.13 -0.14
C ALA A 73 4.85 -6.65 -0.61
N PHE A 74 4.90 -5.71 -1.56
CA PHE A 74 6.15 -5.10 -2.01
C PHE A 74 6.91 -4.41 -0.86
N MET A 75 6.21 -3.66 0.00
CA MET A 75 6.84 -3.01 1.15
C MET A 75 7.47 -4.02 2.12
N HIS A 76 6.80 -5.15 2.36
CA HIS A 76 7.33 -6.26 3.15
C HIS A 76 8.54 -6.92 2.47
N ASP A 77 8.41 -7.31 1.20
CA ASP A 77 9.41 -8.10 0.48
C ASP A 77 10.68 -7.28 0.19
N ARG A 78 10.54 -5.97 0.02
CA ARG A 78 11.65 -5.04 -0.17
C ARG A 78 12.55 -4.96 1.06
N ASP A 79 11.95 -4.79 2.24
CA ASP A 79 12.67 -4.69 3.51
C ASP A 79 11.77 -5.16 4.67
N PRO A 80 11.85 -6.45 5.04
CA PRO A 80 11.06 -7.00 6.13
C PRO A 80 11.36 -6.34 7.49
N GLY A 81 12.59 -5.83 7.67
CA GLY A 81 13.01 -5.14 8.88
C GLY A 81 12.32 -3.79 9.03
N ALA A 82 12.38 -2.97 7.97
CA ALA A 82 11.64 -1.70 7.89
C ALA A 82 10.13 -1.92 8.02
N PHE A 83 9.58 -2.96 7.39
CA PHE A 83 8.15 -3.26 7.50
C PHE A 83 7.72 -3.54 8.94
N ARG A 84 8.50 -4.33 9.68
CA ARG A 84 8.26 -4.57 11.12
C ARG A 84 8.37 -3.29 11.95
N GLN A 85 9.34 -2.43 11.63
CA GLN A 85 9.49 -1.13 12.30
C GLN A 85 8.29 -0.22 12.02
N LEU A 86 7.80 -0.17 10.78
CA LEU A 86 6.58 0.55 10.42
C LEU A 86 5.41 0.08 11.29
N LEU A 87 5.12 -1.23 11.30
CA LEU A 87 4.01 -1.78 12.10
C LEU A 87 4.15 -1.46 13.60
N ALA A 88 5.36 -1.53 14.15
CA ALA A 88 5.61 -1.18 15.56
C ALA A 88 5.38 0.32 15.83
N SER A 89 5.68 1.18 14.85
CA SER A 89 5.54 2.64 14.95
C SER A 89 4.09 3.09 14.86
N LEU A 90 3.25 2.38 14.10
CA LEU A 90 1.80 2.68 13.99
C LEU A 90 1.06 2.57 15.34
N GLY A 91 1.60 1.80 16.30
CA GLY A 91 1.08 1.72 17.66
C GLY A 91 1.37 2.95 18.54
N ARG A 92 2.26 3.87 18.12
CA ARG A 92 2.85 4.91 18.99
C ARG A 92 2.28 6.33 18.84
N ARG A 93 1.09 6.49 18.26
CA ARG A 93 0.45 7.81 17.94
C ARG A 93 1.17 8.63 16.86
N ASP A 94 2.23 8.11 16.25
CA ASP A 94 2.90 8.76 15.12
C ASP A 94 2.00 8.78 13.87
N SER A 95 2.15 9.82 13.05
CA SER A 95 1.47 9.89 11.74
C SER A 95 1.96 8.76 10.82
N PHE A 96 1.09 8.26 9.94
CA PHE A 96 1.47 7.20 8.99
C PHE A 96 2.66 7.62 8.11
N ALA A 97 2.62 8.83 7.54
CA ALA A 97 3.71 9.40 6.76
C ALA A 97 5.03 9.42 7.54
N GLY A 98 5.00 9.88 8.80
CA GLY A 98 6.18 9.91 9.67
C GLY A 98 6.71 8.51 9.99
N ALA A 99 5.81 7.55 10.22
CA ALA A 99 6.18 6.16 10.48
C ALA A 99 6.84 5.50 9.25
N VAL A 100 6.33 5.77 8.03
CA VAL A 100 6.94 5.28 6.79
C VAL A 100 8.31 5.92 6.57
N GLN A 101 8.41 7.24 6.75
CA GLN A 101 9.68 7.96 6.63
C GLN A 101 10.72 7.44 7.63
N ALA A 102 10.34 7.19 8.88
CA ALA A 102 11.26 6.66 9.89
C ALA A 102 11.73 5.23 9.58
N ALA A 103 10.82 4.36 9.10
CA ALA A 103 11.12 2.96 8.83
C ALA A 103 11.90 2.75 7.52
N TYR A 104 11.52 3.43 6.45
CA TYR A 104 12.07 3.21 5.10
C TYR A 104 13.06 4.30 4.67
N ASN A 105 13.24 5.35 5.47
CA ASN A 105 13.99 6.56 5.12
C ASN A 105 13.54 7.18 3.78
N ARG A 106 12.27 6.99 3.42
CA ARG A 106 11.67 7.42 2.15
C ARG A 106 10.19 7.74 2.35
N PRO A 107 9.63 8.69 1.56
CA PRO A 107 8.20 8.94 1.56
C PRO A 107 7.44 7.80 0.85
N VAL A 108 6.15 7.67 1.16
CA VAL A 108 5.23 6.69 0.53
C VAL A 108 5.26 6.80 -1.00
N ALA A 109 5.27 8.02 -1.53
CA ALA A 109 5.30 8.26 -2.98
C ALA A 109 6.56 7.68 -3.64
N ALA A 110 7.72 7.73 -2.98
CA ALA A 110 8.95 7.13 -3.51
C ALA A 110 8.85 5.60 -3.53
N LEU A 111 8.36 5.00 -2.44
CA LEU A 111 8.13 3.55 -2.38
C LEU A 111 7.15 3.09 -3.47
N TRP A 112 6.12 3.90 -3.77
CA TRP A 112 5.19 3.62 -4.84
C TRP A 112 5.85 3.64 -6.22
N GLN A 113 6.68 4.64 -6.52
CA GLN A 113 7.43 4.67 -7.78
C GLN A 113 8.37 3.47 -7.93
N GLU A 114 9.00 3.04 -6.84
CA GLU A 114 9.84 1.83 -6.85
C GLU A 114 9.02 0.56 -7.06
N PHE A 115 7.81 0.49 -6.50
CA PHE A 115 6.88 -0.60 -6.79
C PHE A 115 6.52 -0.62 -8.27
N LEU A 116 6.14 0.52 -8.86
CA LEU A 116 5.85 0.64 -10.29
C LEU A 116 7.03 0.21 -11.16
N ALA A 117 8.26 0.57 -10.78
CA ALA A 117 9.47 0.13 -11.46
C ALA A 117 9.73 -1.37 -11.32
N SER A 118 9.41 -1.97 -10.17
CA SER A 118 9.63 -3.41 -9.91
C SER A 118 8.68 -4.32 -10.71
N ILE A 119 7.52 -3.80 -11.08
CA ILE A 119 6.54 -4.51 -11.91
C ILE A 119 6.64 -4.12 -13.39
N GLY A 120 7.54 -3.20 -13.77
CA GLY A 120 7.76 -2.71 -15.13
C GLY A 120 8.43 -3.73 -16.04
#